data_AF-A0A3Q4N212-F1
#
_entry.id   AF-A0A3Q4N212-F1
#
_cell.length_a   1.000
_cell.length_b   1.000
_cell.length_c   1.000
_cell.angle_alpha   90.00
_cell.angle_beta   90.00
_cell.angle_gamma   90.00
#
_symmetry.space_group_name_H-M   'P 1'
#
loop_
_entity.id
_entity.type
_entity.pdbx_description
1 polymer ?
#
loop_
_entity_poly.entity_id
_entity_poly.type
_entity_poly.pdbx_seq_one_letter_code
_entity_poly.pdbx_strand_id
1 'polypeptide(L)'
;RLKAAVHYTVDRLCQKIGEDHRRPLSRQAIAAIAETTFRQIFAKDLEAFARHAKRSIVSVDDVKLVARRSTALSIHIQNKSDELTQEHMSLKKKTTAKRKNTET
;
A
#
# COMPACT_ATOMS: atom_id res chain seq x y z
N ARG A 1 -14.27 12.64 8.97
CA ARG A 1 -13.65 12.79 7.63
C ARG A 1 -12.86 11.55 7.18
N LEU A 2 -11.80 11.13 7.90
CA LEU A 2 -10.97 9.98 7.50
C LEU A 2 -11.75 8.66 7.38
N LYS A 3 -12.59 8.32 8.38
CA LYS A 3 -13.44 7.12 8.34
C LYS A 3 -14.35 7.07 7.10
N ALA A 4 -14.96 8.21 6.72
CA ALA A 4 -15.83 8.29 5.55
C ALA A 4 -15.05 8.09 4.23
N ALA A 5 -13.84 8.65 4.13
CA ALA A 5 -12.96 8.41 2.98
C ALA A 5 -12.51 6.94 2.89
N VAL A 6 -12.18 6.31 4.01
CA VAL A 6 -11.87 4.87 4.06
C VAL A 6 -13.08 4.06 3.61
N HIS A 7 -14.27 4.35 4.16
CA HIS A 7 -15.50 3.66 3.80
C HIS A 7 -15.82 3.77 2.31
N TYR A 8 -15.66 4.97 1.72
CA TYR A 8 -15.84 5.18 0.28
C TYR A 8 -14.90 4.31 -0.56
N THR A 9 -13.61 4.26 -0.22
CA THR A 9 -12.66 3.42 -0.95
C THR A 9 -12.95 1.93 -0.77
N VAL A 10 -13.31 1.50 0.43
CA VAL A 10 -13.69 0.11 0.72
C VAL A 10 -14.93 -0.28 -0.08
N ASP A 11 -15.96 0.57 -0.12
CA ASP A 11 -17.17 0.35 -0.91
C ASP A 11 -16.84 0.14 -2.38
N ARG A 12 -15.99 0.99 -2.98
CA ARG A 12 -15.56 0.82 -4.39
C ARG A 12 -14.81 -0.49 -4.64
N LEU A 13 -13.93 -0.90 -3.73
CA LEU A 13 -13.21 -2.17 -3.85
C LEU A 13 -14.16 -3.37 -3.70
N CYS A 14 -15.08 -3.31 -2.75
CA CYS A 14 -16.09 -4.35 -2.55
C CYS A 14 -17.08 -4.45 -3.72
N GLN A 15 -17.44 -3.33 -4.36
CA GLN A 15 -18.26 -3.33 -5.58
C GLN A 15 -17.55 -4.06 -6.71
N LYS A 16 -16.28 -3.73 -6.98
CA LYS A 16 -15.48 -4.41 -8.01
C LYS A 16 -15.38 -5.92 -7.75
N ILE A 17 -15.06 -6.32 -6.52
CA ILE A 17 -15.02 -7.74 -6.13
C ILE A 17 -16.40 -8.39 -6.29
N GLY A 18 -17.47 -7.69 -5.91
CA GLY A 18 -18.84 -8.19 -6.03
C GLY A 18 -19.27 -8.39 -7.48
N GLU A 19 -18.82 -7.53 -8.39
CA GLU A 19 -19.00 -7.68 -9.84
C GLU A 19 -18.20 -8.86 -10.39
N ASP A 20 -16.90 -8.93 -10.09
CA ASP A 20 -15.99 -10.00 -10.54
C ASP A 20 -16.50 -11.39 -10.11
N HIS A 21 -17.07 -11.50 -8.90
CA HIS A 21 -17.60 -12.74 -8.35
C HIS A 21 -19.13 -12.91 -8.53
N ARG A 22 -19.81 -11.97 -9.19
CA ARG A 22 -21.28 -11.92 -9.35
C ARG A 22 -22.05 -12.10 -8.03
N ARG A 23 -21.51 -11.54 -6.96
CA ARG A 23 -22.05 -11.65 -5.61
C ARG A 23 -21.85 -10.32 -4.86
N PRO A 24 -22.86 -9.44 -4.81
CA PRO A 24 -22.73 -8.17 -4.11
C PRO A 24 -22.59 -8.39 -2.60
N LEU A 25 -21.77 -7.55 -1.97
CA LEU A 25 -21.65 -7.52 -0.51
C LEU A 25 -22.76 -6.64 0.09
N SER A 26 -23.25 -7.01 1.27
CA SER A 26 -24.23 -6.18 1.99
C SER A 26 -23.58 -4.88 2.50
N ARG A 27 -24.41 -3.84 2.68
CA ARG A 27 -23.94 -2.55 3.21
C ARG A 27 -23.30 -2.70 4.60
N GLN A 28 -23.83 -3.61 5.42
CA GLN A 28 -23.32 -3.92 6.75
C GLN A 28 -21.94 -4.58 6.68
N ALA A 29 -21.73 -5.50 5.72
CA ALA A 29 -20.43 -6.14 5.52
C ALA A 29 -19.38 -5.12 5.08
N ILE A 30 -19.72 -4.21 4.16
CA ILE A 30 -18.85 -3.14 3.69
C ILE A 30 -18.47 -2.21 4.86
N ALA A 31 -19.45 -1.81 5.68
CA ALA A 31 -19.20 -0.99 6.86
C ALA A 31 -18.28 -1.69 7.87
N ALA A 32 -18.49 -2.98 8.14
CA ALA A 32 -17.66 -3.77 9.04
C ALA A 32 -16.20 -3.90 8.53
N ILE A 33 -16.01 -4.09 7.23
CA ILE A 33 -14.67 -4.11 6.61
C ILE A 33 -14.01 -2.75 6.79
N ALA A 34 -14.72 -1.64 6.50
CA ALA A 34 -14.18 -0.30 6.65
C ALA A 34 -13.78 0.02 8.10
N GLU A 35 -14.57 -0.39 9.09
CA GLU A 35 -14.22 -0.24 10.50
C GLU A 35 -13.01 -1.08 10.91
N THR A 36 -12.89 -2.29 10.36
CA THR A 36 -11.75 -3.18 10.62
C THR A 36 -10.48 -2.58 10.03
N THR A 37 -10.52 -2.12 8.78
CA THR A 37 -9.40 -1.43 8.12
C THR A 37 -8.97 -0.18 8.90
N PHE A 38 -9.92 0.62 9.40
CA PHE A 38 -9.59 1.83 10.17
C PHE A 38 -8.94 1.53 11.53
N ARG A 39 -9.29 0.40 12.16
CA ARG A 39 -8.74 -0.01 13.46
C ARG A 39 -7.39 -0.75 13.36
N GLN A 40 -6.95 -1.09 12.16
CA GLN A 40 -5.77 -1.92 11.96
C GLN A 40 -4.49 -1.29 12.53
N ILE A 41 -3.70 -2.10 13.23
CA ILE A 41 -2.60 -1.63 14.09
C ILE A 41 -1.26 -1.38 13.39
N PHE A 42 -1.21 -1.42 12.05
CA PHE A 42 0.05 -1.39 11.29
C PHE A 42 0.93 -0.18 11.60
N ALA A 43 0.35 0.98 11.93
CA ALA A 43 1.12 2.18 12.24
C ALA A 43 2.08 1.99 13.43
N LYS A 44 1.63 1.30 14.49
CA LYS A 44 2.46 1.04 15.68
C LYS A 44 3.58 0.05 15.39
N ASP A 45 3.28 -0.97 14.60
CA ASP A 45 4.27 -1.96 14.18
C ASP A 45 5.36 -1.31 13.32
N LEU A 46 4.98 -0.47 12.34
CA LEU A 46 5.92 0.25 11.49
C LEU A 46 6.82 1.20 12.28
N GLU A 47 6.26 1.94 13.24
CA GLU A 47 7.03 2.80 14.14
C GLU A 47 8.02 1.99 14.97
N ALA A 48 7.59 0.86 15.52
CA ALA A 48 8.44 -0.03 16.31
C ALA A 48 9.60 -0.62 15.47
N PHE A 49 9.36 -1.01 14.22
CA PHE A 49 10.39 -1.54 13.31
C PHE A 49 11.43 -0.47 12.94
N ALA A 50 10.98 0.73 12.58
CA ALA A 50 11.89 1.84 12.29
C ALA A 50 12.75 2.18 13.52
N ARG A 51 12.13 2.27 14.70
CA ARG A 51 12.82 2.55 15.97
C ARG A 51 13.82 1.44 16.34
N HIS A 52 13.47 0.18 16.13
CA HIS A 52 14.38 -0.96 16.37
C HIS A 52 15.66 -0.84 15.54
N ALA A 53 15.55 -0.35 14.30
CA ALA A 53 16.69 -0.07 13.42
C ALA A 53 17.34 1.31 13.68
N LYS A 54 17.01 1.99 14.80
CA LYS A 54 17.49 3.34 15.17
C LYS A 54 17.17 4.42 14.12
N ARG A 55 16.08 4.24 13.37
CA ARG A 55 15.56 5.20 12.38
C ARG A 55 14.30 5.88 12.89
N SER A 56 14.07 7.12 12.47
CA SER A 56 12.80 7.85 12.67
C SER A 56 11.89 7.82 11.45
N ILE A 57 12.40 7.33 10.32
CA ILE A 57 11.69 7.25 9.04
C ILE A 57 11.48 5.78 8.68
N VAL A 58 10.24 5.42 8.38
CA VAL A 58 9.83 4.08 7.93
C VAL A 58 10.42 3.80 6.55
N SER A 59 11.05 2.63 6.39
CA SER A 59 11.61 2.14 5.14
C SER A 59 10.74 1.04 4.52
N VAL A 60 11.09 0.64 3.29
CA VAL A 60 10.44 -0.48 2.60
C VAL A 60 10.60 -1.79 3.36
N ASP A 61 11.73 -1.99 4.04
CA ASP A 61 11.98 -3.20 4.82
C ASP A 61 11.03 -3.34 6.01
N ASP A 62 10.66 -2.23 6.64
CA ASP A 62 9.67 -2.21 7.72
C ASP A 62 8.29 -2.67 7.20
N VAL A 63 7.90 -2.25 5.99
CA VAL A 63 6.64 -2.66 5.34
C VAL A 63 6.67 -4.13 4.93
N LYS A 64 7.79 -4.61 4.38
CA LYS A 64 7.97 -6.04 4.09
C LYS A 64 7.88 -6.89 5.35
N LEU A 65 8.41 -6.39 6.47
CA LEU A 65 8.34 -7.07 7.76
C LEU A 65 6.92 -7.15 8.31
N VAL A 66 6.05 -6.16 8.05
CA VAL A 66 4.61 -6.24 8.38
C VAL A 66 3.94 -7.41 7.65
N ALA A 67 4.29 -7.63 6.37
CA ALA A 67 3.69 -8.68 5.54
C ALA A 67 4.14 -10.11 5.88
N ARG A 68 5.17 -10.28 6.73
CA ARG A 68 5.86 -11.57 6.97
C ARG A 68 4.98 -12.73 7.46
N ARG A 69 3.82 -12.44 8.04
CA ARG A 69 2.94 -13.46 8.64
C ARG A 69 2.24 -14.34 7.59
N SER A 70 2.12 -13.86 6.36
CA SER A 70 1.51 -14.61 5.25
C SER A 70 2.50 -14.71 4.11
N THR A 71 2.90 -15.92 3.74
CA THR A 71 3.85 -16.16 2.66
C THR A 71 3.36 -15.56 1.34
N ALA A 72 2.08 -15.79 1.00
CA ALA A 72 1.48 -15.24 -0.21
C ALA A 72 1.50 -13.71 -0.22
N LEU A 73 1.19 -13.08 0.92
CA LEU A 73 1.25 -11.62 1.04
C LEU A 73 2.69 -11.10 0.97
N SER A 74 3.62 -11.77 1.63
CA SER A 74 5.04 -11.40 1.61
C SER A 74 5.63 -11.42 0.20
N ILE A 75 5.32 -12.45 -0.58
CA ILE A 75 5.73 -12.55 -1.99
C ILE A 75 5.11 -11.41 -2.80
N HIS A 76 3.80 -11.18 -2.65
CA HIS A 76 3.11 -10.12 -3.38
C HIS A 76 3.70 -8.73 -3.10
N ILE A 77 3.95 -8.41 -1.82
CA ILE A 77 4.53 -7.12 -1.41
C ILE A 77 5.98 -7.00 -1.88
N GLN A 78 6.76 -8.07 -1.87
CA GLN A 78 8.12 -8.07 -2.41
C GLN A 78 8.12 -7.74 -3.91
N ASN A 79 7.30 -8.44 -4.70
CA ASN A 79 7.18 -8.17 -6.13
C ASN A 79 6.75 -6.71 -6.40
N LYS A 80 5.78 -6.21 -5.64
CA LYS A 80 5.31 -4.82 -5.78
C LYS A 80 6.38 -3.79 -5.44
N SER A 81 7.21 -4.06 -4.43
CA SER A 81 8.36 -3.23 -4.08
C SER A 81 9.38 -3.14 -5.23
N ASP A 82 9.64 -4.28 -5.89
CA ASP A 82 10.61 -4.34 -6.98
C ASP A 82 10.10 -3.58 -8.21
N GLU A 83 8.81 -3.73 -8.56
CA GLU A 83 8.13 -2.94 -9.60
C GLU A 83 8.29 -1.43 -9.37
N LEU A 84 7.95 -0.95 -8.16
CA LEU A 84 8.04 0.48 -7.82
C LEU A 84 9.48 1.01 -7.89
N THR A 85 10.46 0.16 -7.55
CA THR A 85 11.88 0.51 -7.65
C THR A 85 12.29 0.71 -9.11
N GLN A 86 11.84 -0.17 -10.00
CA GLN A 86 12.09 -0.05 -11.44
C GLN A 86 11.41 1.18 -12.04
N GLU A 87 10.15 1.44 -11.68
CA GLU A 87 9.42 2.63 -12.11
C GLU A 87 10.16 3.91 -11.72
N HIS A 88 10.62 4.02 -10.46
CA HIS A 88 11.35 5.19 -9.98
C HIS A 88 12.71 5.37 -10.69
N MET A 89 13.43 4.28 -10.96
CA MET A 89 14.67 4.33 -11.74
C MET A 89 14.42 4.80 -13.18
N SER A 90 13.33 4.36 -13.81
CA SER A 90 12.96 4.77 -15.16
C SER A 90 12.63 6.27 -15.24
N LEU A 91 11.92 6.81 -14.23
CA LEU A 91 11.57 8.22 -14.14
C LEU A 91 12.83 9.09 -13.95
N LYS A 92 13.77 8.67 -13.10
CA LYS A 92 15.05 9.37 -12.92
C LYS A 92 15.89 9.43 -14.19
N LYS A 93 15.92 8.35 -14.99
CA LYS A 93 16.61 8.35 -16.29
C LYS A 93 15.97 9.35 -17.26
N LYS A 94 14.64 9.41 -17.33
CA LYS A 94 13.90 10.36 -18.18
C LYS A 94 14.14 11.82 -17.79
N THR A 95 14.14 12.14 -16.50
CA THR A 95 14.39 13.52 -16.04
C THR A 95 15.82 13.98 -16.27
N THR A 96 16.79 13.08 -16.08
CA THR A 96 18.22 13.36 -16.32
C THR A 96 18.51 13.55 -17.81
N ALA A 97 17.91 12.72 -18.67
CA ALA A 97 18.00 12.88 -20.13
C ALA A 97 17.38 14.19 -20.62
N LYS A 98 16.22 14.59 -20.05
CA LYS A 98 15.57 15.87 -20.38
C LYS A 98 16.43 17.08 -20.00
N ARG A 99 17.09 17.06 -18.85
CA ARG A 99 18.00 18.15 -18.42
C ARG A 99 19.18 18.34 -19.37
N LYS A 100 19.84 17.23 -19.75
CA LYS A 100 20.95 17.25 -20.71
C LYS A 100 20.58 17.86 -22.07
N ASN A 101 19.34 17.71 -22.50
CA ASN A 101 18.85 18.21 -23.79
C ASN A 101 18.40 19.68 -23.77
N THR A 102 18.39 20.33 -22.60
CA THR A 102 18.09 21.76 -22.42
C THR A 102 19.35 22.60 -22.16
N GLU A 103 20.50 21.96 -21.91
CA GLU A 103 21.80 22.62 -21.70
C GLU A 103 22.66 22.61 -22.98
N THR A 104 22.10 22.16 -24.10
CA THR A 104 22.65 22.19 -25.47
C THR A 104 21.70 22.94 -26.37
#